data_AF-A0A954G8Y5-F1
#
_entry.id   AF-A0A954G8Y5-F1
#
_cell.length_a   1.000
_cell.length_b   1.000
_cell.length_c   1.000
_cell.angle_alpha   90.00
_cell.angle_beta   90.00
_cell.angle_gamma   90.00
#
_symmetry.space_group_name_H-M   'P 1'
#
loop_
_entity.id
_entity.type
_entity.pdbx_description
1 polymer ?
#
loop_
_entity_poly.entity_id
_entity_poly.type
_entity_poly.pdbx_seq_one_letter_code
_entity_poly.pdbx_strand_id
1 'polypeptide(L)'
;RWIFTKRVNDFDAMHDISKKFRDLLKENFRLFSTSVVKHQTSKDRTEKLLLELHDGHHVECVLMREPKRNTVCISTQVGCAMGCVFCASGLLGLTRNLTMGEILEQILRLDRVIG
;
A
#
# COMPACT_ATOMS: atom_id res chain seq x y z
N ARG A 1 -15.74 -5.92 -4.71
CA ARG A 1 -15.89 -7.20 -3.97
C ARG A 1 -14.60 -8.01 -3.94
N TRP A 2 -14.04 -8.42 -5.08
CA TRP A 2 -12.84 -9.28 -5.11
C TRP A 2 -11.63 -8.68 -4.40
N ILE A 3 -11.20 -7.49 -4.81
CA ILE A 3 -10.02 -6.83 -4.23
C ILE A 3 -10.25 -6.42 -2.77
N PHE A 4 -11.35 -5.70 -2.51
CA PHE A 4 -11.62 -5.08 -1.21
C PHE A 4 -12.14 -6.03 -0.12
N THR A 5 -12.96 -7.02 -0.48
CA THR A 5 -13.62 -7.90 0.50
C THR A 5 -12.96 -9.26 0.56
N LYS A 6 -12.56 -9.80 -0.60
CA LYS A 6 -11.93 -11.13 -0.70
C LYS A 6 -10.41 -11.06 -0.74
N ARG A 7 -9.83 -9.85 -0.74
CA ARG A 7 -8.37 -9.60 -0.67
C ARG A 7 -7.54 -10.28 -1.76
N VAL A 8 -8.14 -10.68 -2.88
CA VAL A 8 -7.41 -11.35 -3.95
C VAL A 8 -6.32 -10.45 -4.54
N ASN A 9 -5.22 -11.09 -4.92
CA ASN A 9 -4.03 -10.48 -5.51
C ASN A 9 -3.78 -11.00 -6.95
N ASP A 10 -4.68 -11.82 -7.47
CA ASP A 10 -4.63 -12.37 -8.82
C ASP A 10 -6.04 -12.32 -9.42
N PHE A 11 -6.13 -11.95 -10.70
CA PHE A 11 -7.37 -12.01 -11.45
C PHE A 11 -7.88 -13.45 -11.58
N ASP A 12 -6.99 -14.46 -11.65
CA ASP A 12 -7.37 -15.88 -11.78
C ASP A 12 -8.17 -16.42 -10.59
N ALA A 13 -8.04 -15.81 -9.42
CA ALA A 13 -8.85 -16.12 -8.24
C ALA A 13 -10.32 -15.64 -8.36
N MET A 14 -10.66 -14.82 -9.36
CA MET A 14 -12.01 -14.28 -9.57
C MET A 14 -12.89 -15.26 -10.35
N HIS A 15 -13.29 -16.37 -9.70
CA HIS A 15 -13.93 -17.52 -10.37
C HIS A 15 -15.32 -17.24 -10.98
N ASP A 16 -16.01 -16.18 -10.55
CA ASP A 16 -17.30 -15.74 -11.12
C ASP A 16 -17.15 -14.88 -12.39
N ILE A 17 -15.92 -14.58 -12.80
CA ILE A 17 -15.59 -13.87 -14.03
C ILE A 17 -15.18 -14.88 -15.11
N SER A 18 -15.56 -14.64 -16.37
CA SER A 18 -15.16 -15.53 -17.47
C SER A 18 -13.64 -15.56 -17.67
N LYS A 19 -13.08 -16.71 -18.06
CA LYS A 19 -11.64 -16.85 -18.33
C LYS A 19 -11.14 -15.81 -19.35
N LYS A 20 -11.88 -15.63 -20.45
CA LYS A 20 -11.57 -14.64 -21.49
C LYS A 20 -11.43 -13.23 -20.93
N PHE A 21 -12.30 -12.82 -20.00
CA PHE A 21 -12.21 -11.49 -19.40
C PHE A 21 -11.10 -11.39 -18.37
N ARG A 22 -10.85 -12.45 -17.58
CA ARG A 22 -9.67 -12.50 -16.69
C ARG A 22 -8.36 -12.37 -17.45
N ASP A 23 -8.25 -13.03 -18.60
CA ASP A 23 -7.07 -12.95 -19.46
C ASP A 23 -6.87 -11.53 -20.00
N LEU A 24 -7.93 -10.87 -20.46
CA LEU A 24 -7.89 -9.45 -20.86
C LEU A 24 -7.43 -8.53 -19.71
N LEU A 25 -7.92 -8.76 -18.49
CA LEU A 25 -7.52 -7.99 -17.30
C LEU A 25 -6.04 -8.19 -16.98
N LYS A 26 -5.52 -9.41 -17.05
CA LYS A 26 -4.10 -9.72 -16.82
C LYS A 26 -3.19 -9.08 -17.87
N GLU A 27 -3.63 -9.02 -19.12
CA GLU A 27 -2.86 -8.41 -20.19
C GLU A 27 -2.75 -6.88 -20.02
N ASN A 28 -3.86 -6.22 -19.64
CA ASN A 28 -3.96 -4.76 -19.68
C ASN A 28 -3.80 -4.07 -18.33
N PHE A 29 -3.96 -4.78 -17.22
CA PHE A 29 -4.00 -4.18 -15.89
C PHE A 29 -3.13 -4.92 -14.88
N ARG A 30 -2.81 -4.21 -13.79
CA ARG A 30 -2.19 -4.75 -12.58
C ARG A 30 -3.08 -4.40 -11.40
N LEU A 31 -3.19 -5.30 -10.44
CA LEU A 31 -3.98 -5.05 -9.21
C LEU A 31 -3.30 -4.07 -8.27
N PHE A 32 -1.96 -4.03 -8.31
CA PHE A 32 -1.13 -3.09 -7.54
C PHE A 32 -0.10 -2.49 -8.48
N SER A 33 0.05 -1.18 -8.41
CA SER A 33 1.15 -0.41 -8.99
C SER A 33 2.37 -0.36 -8.07
N THR A 34 2.18 -0.55 -6.77
CA THR A 34 3.23 -0.60 -5.74
C THR A 34 3.75 -2.02 -5.52
N SER A 35 4.99 -2.15 -5.04
CA SER A 35 5.57 -3.42 -4.57
C SER A 35 6.00 -3.29 -3.10
N VAL A 36 5.97 -4.39 -2.34
CA VAL A 36 6.46 -4.38 -0.94
C VAL A 36 7.94 -4.75 -0.97
N VAL A 37 8.80 -3.76 -0.74
CA VAL A 37 10.27 -3.94 -0.72
C VAL A 37 10.72 -4.53 0.61
N LYS A 38 10.09 -4.11 1.71
CA LYS A 38 10.45 -4.55 3.06
C LYS A 38 9.22 -4.61 3.95
N HIS A 39 9.15 -5.66 4.76
CA HIS A 39 8.21 -5.77 5.85
C HIS A 39 9.00 -5.93 7.16
N GLN A 40 8.74 -5.07 8.13
CA GLN A 40 9.35 -5.12 9.46
C GLN A 40 8.26 -5.24 10.53
N THR A 41 8.48 -6.14 11.48
CA THR A 41 7.60 -6.31 12.64
C THR A 41 8.36 -5.96 13.91
N SER A 42 7.81 -5.05 14.69
CA SER A 42 8.35 -4.63 15.99
C SER A 42 7.88 -5.56 17.12
N LYS A 43 8.54 -5.48 18.28
CA LYS A 43 8.21 -6.29 19.49
C LYS A 43 6.79 -6.05 20.00
N ASP A 44 6.28 -4.85 19.84
CA ASP A 44 4.89 -4.46 20.17
C ASP A 44 3.86 -4.91 19.12
N ARG A 45 4.31 -5.67 18.09
CA ARG A 45 3.53 -6.11 16.94
C ARG A 45 3.12 -4.99 15.98
N THR A 46 3.73 -3.81 16.08
CA THR A 46 3.63 -2.80 15.03
C THR A 46 4.32 -3.30 13.76
N GLU A 47 3.62 -3.25 12.63
CA GLU A 47 4.09 -3.75 11.34
C GLU A 47 4.29 -2.57 10.39
N LYS A 48 5.48 -2.46 9.80
CA LYS A 48 5.84 -1.39 8.85
C LYS A 48 6.16 -1.99 7.49
N LEU A 49 5.52 -1.47 6.46
CA LEU A 49 5.80 -1.80 5.07
C LEU A 49 6.54 -0.63 4.41
N LEU A 50 7.63 -0.95 3.73
CA LEU A 50 8.27 -0.06 2.76
C LEU A 50 7.74 -0.44 1.38
N LEU A 51 7.06 0.49 0.73
CA LEU A 51 6.51 0.32 -0.61
C LEU A 51 7.38 1.06 -1.64
N GLU A 52 7.70 0.39 -2.74
CA GLU A 52 8.24 1.03 -3.93
C GLU A 52 7.08 1.42 -4.86
N LEU A 53 7.12 2.66 -5.32
CA LEU A 53 6.18 3.25 -6.26
C LEU A 53 6.66 3.02 -7.70
N HIS A 54 5.77 3.22 -8.67
CA HIS A 54 6.05 2.99 -10.09
C HIS A 54 7.25 3.79 -10.64
N ASP A 55 7.59 4.91 -10.00
CA ASP A 55 8.68 5.82 -10.36
C ASP A 55 9.95 5.58 -9.53
N GLY A 56 10.05 4.45 -8.81
CA GLY A 56 11.21 4.06 -8.01
C GLY A 56 11.35 4.80 -6.67
N HIS A 57 10.46 5.75 -6.38
CA HIS A 57 10.38 6.36 -5.06
C HIS A 57 9.78 5.40 -4.04
N HIS A 58 10.00 5.70 -2.76
CA HIS A 58 9.53 4.87 -1.67
C HIS A 58 8.63 5.65 -0.72
N VAL A 59 7.64 4.96 -0.18
CA VAL A 59 6.80 5.45 0.92
C VAL A 59 6.61 4.36 1.96
N GLU A 60 6.28 4.76 3.18
CA GLU A 60 6.01 3.83 4.28
C GLU A 60 4.53 3.85 4.64
N CYS A 61 4.01 2.68 5.01
CA CYS A 61 2.73 2.58 5.71
C CYS A 61 2.87 1.63 6.91
N VAL A 62 2.10 1.92 7.97
CA VAL A 62 2.27 1.27 9.28
C VAL A 62 0.92 0.76 9.78
N LEU A 63 0.90 -0.47 10.29
CA LEU A 63 -0.20 -1.06 11.03
C LEU A 63 0.18 -1.16 12.50
N MET A 64 -0.61 -0.51 13.35
CA MET A 64 -0.52 -0.59 14.81
C MET A 64 -1.70 -1.39 15.34
N ARG A 65 -1.43 -2.43 16.14
CA ARG A 65 -2.44 -3.35 16.67
C ARG A 65 -2.71 -3.05 18.15
N GLU A 66 -3.92 -2.60 18.44
CA GLU A 66 -4.40 -2.35 19.80
C GLU A 66 -5.48 -3.38 20.19
N PRO A 67 -5.77 -3.59 21.49
CA PRO A 67 -6.71 -4.62 21.92
C PRO A 67 -8.12 -4.54 21.31
N LYS A 68 -8.57 -3.33 20.93
CA LYS A 68 -9.93 -3.09 20.42
C LYS A 68 -9.99 -2.58 18.99
N ARG A 69 -8.85 -2.23 18.38
CA ARG A 69 -8.79 -1.65 17.03
C ARG A 69 -7.44 -1.85 16.37
N ASN A 70 -7.44 -1.75 15.06
CA ASN A 70 -6.23 -1.54 14.28
C ASN A 70 -6.19 -0.07 13.84
N THR A 71 -5.05 0.57 14.02
CA THR A 71 -4.79 1.93 13.53
C THR A 71 -3.78 1.84 12.39
N VAL A 72 -4.06 2.47 11.26
CA VAL A 72 -3.13 2.53 10.13
C VAL A 72 -2.59 3.95 9.94
N CYS A 73 -1.30 4.06 9.66
CA CYS A 73 -0.67 5.29 9.19
C CYS A 73 -0.31 5.12 7.72
N ILE A 74 -0.71 6.08 6.90
CA ILE A 74 -0.47 6.07 5.45
C ILE A 74 0.20 7.38 5.03
N SER A 75 1.03 7.28 4.01
CA SER A 75 1.64 8.41 3.32
C SER A 75 0.67 8.99 2.29
N THR A 76 0.74 10.30 2.08
CA THR A 76 -0.02 11.03 1.05
C THR A 76 0.88 11.72 0.01
N GLN A 77 2.18 11.76 0.28
CA GLN A 77 3.20 12.43 -0.51
C GLN A 77 4.50 11.61 -0.50
N VAL A 78 5.33 11.80 -1.52
CA VAL A 78 6.74 11.40 -1.50
C VAL A 78 7.54 12.58 -0.96
N GLY A 79 8.01 12.47 0.29
CA GLY A 79 8.55 13.60 1.04
C GLY A 79 7.46 14.55 1.55
N CYS A 80 7.83 15.72 2.05
CA CYS A 80 6.90 16.71 2.59
C CYS A 80 7.42 18.14 2.42
N ALA A 81 6.54 19.05 1.96
CA ALA A 81 6.91 20.45 1.68
C ALA A 81 6.97 21.33 2.94
N MET A 82 6.49 20.83 4.09
CA MET A 82 6.37 21.64 5.31
C MET A 82 7.72 22.01 5.94
N GLY A 83 8.80 21.28 5.64
CA GLY A 83 10.15 21.60 6.12
C GLY A 83 10.33 21.49 7.64
N CYS A 84 9.51 20.70 8.33
CA CYS A 84 9.65 20.48 9.77
C CYS A 84 11.00 19.81 10.08
N VAL A 85 11.89 20.53 10.78
CA VAL A 85 13.29 20.09 11.04
C VAL A 85 13.42 18.82 11.88
N PHE A 86 12.38 18.43 12.61
CA PHE A 86 12.33 17.20 13.40
C PHE A 86 11.73 16.01 12.63
N CYS A 87 11.20 16.23 11.42
CA CYS A 87 10.51 15.22 10.64
C CYS A 87 11.42 14.67 9.53
N ALA A 88 11.72 13.38 9.56
CA ALA A 88 12.55 12.73 8.54
C ALA A 88 12.03 12.98 7.11
N SER A 89 10.70 12.92 6.90
CA SER A 89 10.07 13.18 5.60
C SER A 89 10.16 14.65 5.15
N GLY A 90 10.38 15.59 6.07
CA GLY A 90 10.57 17.01 5.76
C GLY A 90 12.01 17.37 5.36
N LEU A 91 12.99 16.55 5.73
CA LEU A 91 14.42 16.86 5.52
C LEU A 91 14.81 16.94 4.03
N LEU A 92 14.18 16.12 3.19
CA LEU A 92 14.48 16.04 1.75
C LEU A 92 13.51 16.87 0.89
N GLY A 93 12.60 17.63 1.53
CA GLY A 93 11.55 18.38 0.84
C GLY A 93 10.48 17.48 0.21
N LEU A 94 9.68 18.06 -0.68
CA LEU A 94 8.61 17.37 -1.41
C LEU A 94 9.06 17.02 -2.82
N THR A 95 8.89 15.76 -3.21
CA THR A 95 9.04 15.33 -4.61
C THR A 95 7.72 15.48 -5.36
N ARG A 96 6.65 14.84 -4.88
CA ARG A 96 5.32 14.89 -5.47
C ARG A 96 4.22 14.40 -4.52
N ASN A 97 2.98 14.65 -4.89
CA ASN A 97 1.82 14.00 -4.27
C ASN A 97 1.67 12.56 -4.77
N LEU A 98 1.08 11.72 -3.92
CA LEU A 98 0.66 10.38 -4.33
C LEU A 98 -0.64 10.45 -5.14
N THR A 99 -0.79 9.52 -6.07
CA THR A 99 -2.06 9.30 -6.74
C THR A 99 -3.07 8.66 -5.78
N MET A 100 -4.36 8.75 -6.12
CA MET A 100 -5.41 8.05 -5.36
C MET A 100 -5.15 6.55 -5.26
N GLY A 101 -4.61 5.94 -6.32
CA GLY A 101 -4.22 4.53 -6.35
C GLY A 101 -3.13 4.23 -5.33
N GLU A 102 -2.04 5.01 -5.32
CA GLU A 102 -0.92 4.82 -4.38
C GLU A 102 -1.34 5.01 -2.91
N ILE A 103 -2.27 5.91 -2.62
CA ILE A 103 -2.83 6.07 -1.27
C ILE A 103 -3.69 4.85 -0.90
N LEU A 104 -4.59 4.43 -1.78
CA LEU A 104 -5.49 3.30 -1.53
C LEU A 104 -4.74 1.98 -1.41
N GLU A 105 -3.70 1.78 -2.21
CA GLU A 105 -2.89 0.57 -2.19
C GLU A 105 -2.22 0.35 -0.84
N GLN A 106 -1.79 1.41 -0.14
CA GLN A 106 -1.25 1.28 1.23
C GLN A 106 -2.27 0.63 2.18
N ILE A 107 -3.53 1.04 2.11
CA ILE A 107 -4.61 0.45 2.93
C ILE A 107 -4.83 -1.01 2.55
N LEU A 108 -4.90 -1.32 1.26
CA LEU A 108 -5.11 -2.69 0.76
C LEU A 108 -3.93 -3.61 1.08
N ARG A 109 -2.71 -3.10 1.11
CA ARG A 109 -1.51 -3.84 1.51
C ARG A 109 -1.59 -4.17 3.01
N LEU A 110 -1.91 -3.20 3.86
CA LEU A 110 -2.05 -3.41 5.31
C LEU A 110 -3.24 -4.30 5.66
N ASP A 111 -4.36 -4.20 4.94
CA ASP A 111 -5.54 -5.07 5.15
C ASP A 111 -5.21 -6.56 4.94
N ARG A 112 -4.28 -6.87 4.02
CA ARG A 112 -3.77 -8.24 3.85
C ARG A 112 -2.84 -8.69 4.96
N VAL A 113 -2.16 -7.76 5.61
CA VAL A 113 -1.32 -8.04 6.78
C VAL A 113 -2.18 -8.32 8.02
N ILE A 114 -3.34 -7.64 8.13
CA ILE A 114 -4.26 -7.82 9.26
C ILE A 114 -4.71 -9.29 9.40
N GLY A 115 -4.97 -9.96 8.28
CA GLY A 115 -5.53 -11.31 8.25
C GLY A 115 -6.98 -11.34 7.86
#